data_AF-A0A1I7WVR8-F1
#
_entry.id   AF-A0A1I7WVR8-F1
#
_cell.length_a   1.000
_cell.length_b   1.000
_cell.length_c   1.000
_cell.angle_alpha   90.00
_cell.angle_beta   90.00
_cell.angle_gamma   90.00
#
_symmetry.space_group_name_H-M   'P 1'
#
loop_
_entity.id
_entity.type
_entity.pdbx_description
1 polymer ?
#
loop_
_entity_poly.entity_id
_entity_poly.type
_entity_poly.pdbx_seq_one_letter_code
_entity_poly.pdbx_strand_id
1 'polypeptide(L)' 'MRIIHGNGYSDEDKRQHIRLVYQNIFMAIQVSIIVLPYVIFFGIINNIKINILSQVCCFAFIHFLYNEAYIVMYNIIIHF' A
#
# COMPACT_ATOMS: atom_id res chain seq x y z
N MET A 1 5.06 7.64 20.98
CA MET A 1 5.47 7.70 22.41
C MET A 1 6.06 6.40 22.92
N ARG A 2 5.43 5.24 22.67
CA ARG A 2 5.85 3.91 23.17
C ARG A 2 7.24 3.43 22.70
N ILE A 3 7.74 3.87 21.53
CA ILE A 3 9.10 3.53 21.04
C ILE A 3 10.20 4.41 21.68
N ILE A 4 9.88 5.68 21.96
CA ILE A 4 10.88 6.68 22.43
C ILE A 4 10.93 6.73 23.96
N HIS A 5 9.81 6.43 24.63
CA HIS A 5 9.65 6.55 26.08
C HIS A 5 9.02 5.29 26.74
N GLY A 6 8.88 4.19 26.01
CA GLY A 6 8.36 2.93 26.54
C GLY A 6 9.18 1.73 26.06
N ASN A 7 8.82 0.52 26.49
CA ASN A 7 9.54 -0.74 26.19
C ASN A 7 9.49 -1.21 24.73
N GLY A 8 9.19 -0.33 23.76
CA GLY A 8 9.10 -0.71 22.34
C GLY A 8 7.96 -1.70 22.06
N TYR A 9 8.18 -2.60 21.09
CA TYR A 9 7.24 -3.64 20.70
C TYR A 9 7.80 -5.03 21.06
N SER A 10 7.01 -5.81 21.78
CA SER A 10 7.32 -7.23 22.01
C SER A 10 7.16 -8.02 20.71
N ASP A 11 7.75 -9.22 20.65
CA ASP A 11 7.60 -10.08 19.48
C ASP A 11 6.15 -10.56 19.29
N GLU A 12 5.37 -10.63 20.37
CA GLU A 12 3.94 -10.90 20.35
C GLU A 12 3.17 -9.75 19.66
N ASP A 13 3.50 -8.49 20.03
CA ASP A 13 2.91 -7.30 19.40
C ASP A 13 3.24 -7.25 17.92
N LYS A 14 4.49 -7.55 17.54
CA LYS A 14 4.91 -7.58 16.13
C LYS A 14 4.09 -8.60 15.34
N ARG A 15 3.89 -9.82 15.87
CA ARG A 15 3.05 -10.85 15.24
C ARG A 15 1.62 -10.38 15.05
N GLN A 16 1.03 -9.71 16.04
CA GLN A 16 -0.32 -9.16 15.92
C GLN A 16 -0.41 -8.05 14.87
N HIS A 17 0.63 -7.22 14.73
CA HIS A 17 0.67 -6.15 13.73
C HIS A 17 0.81 -6.68 12.30
N ILE A 18 1.35 -7.89 12.07
CA ILE A 18 1.47 -8.47 10.72
C ILE A 18 0.11 -8.49 10.01
N ARG A 19 -0.96 -8.92 10.69
CA ARG A 19 -2.30 -8.97 10.10
C ARG A 19 -2.84 -7.58 9.73
N LEU A 20 -2.54 -6.58 10.55
CA LEU A 20 -2.96 -5.20 10.29
C LEU A 20 -2.20 -4.59 9.11
N VAL A 21 -0.89 -4.86 9.00
CA VAL A 21 -0.09 -4.45 7.84
C VAL A 21 -0.65 -5.05 6.56
N TYR A 22 -1.04 -6.32 6.59
CA TYR A 22 -1.72 -6.98 5.47
C TYR A 22 -3.02 -6.30 5.07
N GLN A 23 -3.90 -6.03 6.04
CA GLN A 23 -5.17 -5.37 5.78
C GLN A 23 -4.95 -3.98 5.17
N ASN A 24 -3.93 -3.25 5.64
CA ASN A 24 -3.58 -1.94 5.09
C ASN A 24 -3.09 -2.03 3.64
N ILE A 25 -2.22 -2.98 3.31
CA ILE A 25 -1.72 -3.19 1.93
C ILE A 25 -2.89 -3.58 1.02
N PHE A 26 -3.73 -4.53 1.44
CA PHE A 26 -4.87 -4.98 0.65
C PHE A 26 -5.87 -3.85 0.39
N MET A 27 -6.22 -3.10 1.43
CA MET A 27 -7.13 -1.96 1.31
C MET A 27 -6.54 -0.85 0.43
N ALA A 28 -5.24 -0.57 0.53
CA ALA A 28 -4.56 0.40 -0.32
C ALA A 28 -4.58 0.00 -1.80
N ILE A 29 -4.34 -1.28 -2.12
CA ILE A 29 -4.42 -1.82 -3.49
C ILE A 29 -5.86 -1.70 -4.02
N GLN A 30 -6.85 -2.14 -3.24
CA GLN A 30 -8.26 -2.09 -3.63
C GLN A 30 -8.73 -0.66 -3.92
N VAL A 31 -8.40 0.28 -3.04
CA VAL A 31 -8.71 1.71 -3.24
C VAL A 31 -8.01 2.22 -4.51
N SER A 32 -6.74 1.88 -4.73
CA SER A 32 -5.99 2.34 -5.90
C SER A 32 -6.62 1.85 -7.21
N ILE A 33 -6.97 0.56 -7.29
CA ILE A 33 -7.61 -0.03 -8.49
C ILE A 33 -8.96 0.64 -8.78
N ILE A 34 -9.75 0.91 -7.74
CA ILE A 34 -11.06 1.54 -7.91
C ILE A 34 -10.89 3.00 -8.29
N VAL A 35 -10.07 3.77 -7.58
CA VAL A 35 -10.04 5.25 -7.66
C VAL A 35 -9.22 5.76 -8.85
N LEU A 36 -8.10 5.12 -9.23
CA LEU A 36 -7.26 5.57 -10.35
C LEU A 36 -8.02 5.84 -11.65
N PRO A 37 -8.87 4.91 -12.15
CA PRO A 37 -9.55 5.13 -13.42
C PRO A 37 -10.48 6.35 -13.38
N TYR A 38 -11.16 6.58 -12.25
CA TYR A 38 -12.01 7.78 -12.09
C TYR A 38 -11.18 9.06 -12.06
N VAL A 39 -10.04 9.07 -11.36
CA VAL A 39 -9.16 10.26 -11.29
C VAL A 39 -8.58 10.58 -12.66
N ILE A 40 -8.15 9.57 -13.42
CA ILE A 40 -7.63 9.75 -14.78
C ILE A 40 -8.75 10.27 -15.69
N PHE A 41 -9.93 9.66 -15.66
CA PHE A 41 -11.07 10.06 -16.47
C PHE A 41 -11.53 11.50 -16.17
N PHE A 42 -11.62 11.85 -14.88
CA PHE A 42 -11.96 13.20 -14.44
C PHE A 42 -10.92 14.24 -14.88
N GLY A 43 -9.63 13.91 -14.81
CA GLY A 43 -8.54 14.76 -15.30
C GLY A 43 -8.63 15.05 -16.79
N ILE A 44 -8.96 14.02 -17.60
CA ILE A 44 -9.15 14.13 -19.05
C ILE A 44 -10.34 15.05 -19.38
N ILE A 45 -11.50 14.86 -18.73
CA ILE A 45 -12.71 15.66 -18.98
C ILE A 45 -12.47 17.15 -18.68
N ASN A 46 -11.82 17.46 -17.57
CA ASN A 46 -11.64 18.84 -17.12
C ASN A 46 -10.43 19.54 -17.77
N ASN A 47 -9.75 18.91 -18.75
CA ASN A 47 -8.48 19.41 -19.33
C ASN A 47 -7.46 19.85 -18.26
N ILE A 48 -7.51 19.21 -17.09
CA ILE A 48 -6.54 19.46 -16.03
C ILE A 48 -5.24 18.84 -16.53
N LYS A 49 -4.20 19.66 -16.73
CA LYS A 49 -2.83 19.17 -16.92
C LYS A 49 -2.38 18.50 -15.63
N ILE A 50 -2.86 17.28 -15.39
CA ILE A 50 -2.26 16.39 -14.42
C ILE A 50 -0.87 16.12 -14.96
N ASN A 51 0.13 16.63 -14.24
CA ASN A 51 1.51 16.51 -14.65
C ASN A 51 1.81 15.02 -14.89
N ILE A 52 2.41 14.65 -16.01
CA ILE A 52 2.73 13.25 -16.37
C ILE A 52 3.43 12.51 -15.21
N LEU A 53 4.21 13.25 -14.41
CA LEU A 53 4.83 12.78 -13.18
C LEU A 53 3.83 12.19 -12.17
N SER A 54 2.66 12.81 -11.99
CA SER A 54 1.59 12.32 -11.09
C SER A 54 0.96 11.02 -11.59
N GLN A 55 0.78 10.85 -12.90
CA GLN A 55 0.25 9.61 -13.48
C GLN A 55 1.28 8.47 -13.39
N VAL A 56 2.54 8.75 -13.66
CA VAL A 56 3.64 7.78 -13.52
C VAL A 56 3.84 7.37 -12.06
N CYS A 57 3.74 8.31 -11.10
CA CYS A 57 3.81 8.00 -9.67
C CYS A 57 2.67 7.06 -9.20
N CYS A 58 1.44 7.25 -9.68
CA CYS A 58 0.33 6.36 -9.32
C CYS A 58 0.54 4.92 -9.84
N PHE A 59 1.04 4.77 -11.08
CA PHE A 59 1.33 3.45 -11.63
C PHE A 59 2.51 2.76 -10.92
N ALA A 60 3.59 3.51 -10.63
CA ALA A 60 4.73 3.02 -9.87
C ALA A 60 4.35 2.60 -8.44
N PHE A 61 3.43 3.35 -7.79
CA PHE A 61 2.95 3.03 -6.46
C PHE A 61 2.12 1.74 -6.43
N ILE A 62 1.28 1.50 -7.44
CA ILE A 62 0.54 0.23 -7.56
C ILE A 62 1.51 -0.93 -7.75
N HIS A 63 2.49 -0.79 -8.64
CA HIS A 63 3.49 -1.83 -8.88
C HIS A 63 4.32 -2.14 -7.62
N PHE A 64 4.68 -1.11 -6.85
CA PHE A 64 5.35 -1.27 -5.55
C PHE A 64 4.48 -2.04 -4.55
N LEU A 65 3.21 -1.67 -4.39
CA LEU A 65 2.28 -2.36 -3.49
C LEU A 65 2.05 -3.83 -3.88
N TYR A 66 2.02 -4.14 -5.17
CA TYR A 66 1.92 -5.52 -5.66
C TYR A 66 3.16 -6.36 -5.33
N ASN A 67 4.35 -5.79 -5.48
CA ASN A 67 5.60 -6.47 -5.12
C ASN A 67 5.70 -6.73 -3.62
N GLU A 68 5.37 -5.74 -2.78
CA GLU A 68 5.33 -5.92 -1.33
C GLU A 68 4.29 -6.99 -0.95
N ALA A 69 3.09 -6.96 -1.53
CA ALA A 69 2.08 -8.00 -1.28
C ALA A 69 2.59 -9.41 -1.65
N TYR A 70 3.33 -9.55 -2.76
CA TYR A 70 3.92 -10.81 -3.20
C TYR A 70 5.02 -11.29 -2.24
N ILE A 71 5.93 -10.41 -1.83
CA ILE A 71 7.02 -10.72 -0.89
C ILE A 71 6.46 -11.19 0.46
N VAL A 72 5.43 -10.50 0.97
CA VAL A 72 4.84 -10.90 2.26
C VAL A 72 4.10 -12.24 2.11
N MET A 73 3.38 -12.47 0.99
CA MET A 73 2.77 -13.78 0.69
C MET A 73 3.80 -14.92 0.63
N TYR A 74 4.92 -14.69 -0.07
CA TYR A 74 5.98 -15.69 -0.22
C TYR A 74 6.65 -16.02 1.12
N ASN A 75 6.88 -15.01 1.96
CA ASN A 75 7.42 -15.21 3.31
C ASN A 75 6.48 -16.02 4.21
N ILE A 76 5.16 -15.97 4.01
CA ILE A 76 4.22 -16.82 4.76
C ILE A 76 4.24 -18.26 4.26
N ILE A 77 4.27 -18.47 2.95
CA ILE A 77 4.27 -19.81 2.34
C ILE A 77 5.53 -20.60 2.71
N ILE A 78 6.68 -19.93 2.84
CA ILE A 78 7.94 -20.57 3.24
C ILE A 78 7.99 -20.88 4.75
N HIS A 79 7.22 -20.15 5.56
CA HIS A 79 7.27 -20.24 7.02
C HIS A 79 6.14 -21.08 7.64
N PHE A 80 5.33 -21.73 6.79
CA PHE A 80 4.32 -22.75 7.09
C PHE A 80 4.74 -24.10 6.52
#